data_AF-A0A0B1SNP5-F1
#
_entry.id   AF-A0A0B1SNP5-F1
#
_cell.length_a   1.000
_cell.length_b   1.000
_cell.length_c   1.000
_cell.angle_alpha   90.00
_cell.angle_beta   90.00
_cell.angle_gamma   90.00
#
_symmetry.space_group_name_H-M   'P 1'
#
loop_
_entity.id
_entity.type
_entity.pdbx_description
1 polymer ?
#
loop_
_entity_poly.entity_id
_entity_poly.type
_entity_poly.pdbx_seq_one_letter_code
_entity_poly.pdbx_strand_id
1 'polypeptide(L)'
;MKSTVINTSKEMTAYSDFPPEPSMANFMHNSEMYRYLDSYADHHDLKKYINFNHKVLNIERTGDYKKTGHWKVTYENGVGNKDSQTFDGVLLCCGHHALPRMPTPWPGQDRFRGRGVKVNLAVHVAVAVPR
;
A
#
# COMPACT_ATOMS: atom_id res chain seq x y z
N MET A 1 -7.20 12.47 -1.35
CA MET A 1 -8.66 12.26 -1.51
C MET A 1 -9.36 13.15 -0.49
N LYS A 2 -10.15 14.14 -0.92
CA LYS A 2 -10.67 15.17 0.01
C LYS A 2 -12.01 14.81 0.66
N SER A 3 -12.81 13.96 0.04
CA SER A 3 -14.19 13.68 0.47
C SER A 3 -14.52 12.19 0.48
N THR A 4 -13.50 11.34 0.39
CA THR A 4 -13.70 9.88 0.34
C THR A 4 -14.11 9.37 1.72
N VAL A 5 -15.16 8.56 1.73
CA VAL A 5 -15.72 7.86 2.90
C VAL A 5 -15.70 6.36 2.57
N ILE A 6 -15.45 5.50 3.56
CA ILE A 6 -15.54 4.05 3.33
C ILE A 6 -16.96 3.64 2.96
N ASN A 7 -17.10 2.67 2.07
CA ASN A 7 -18.39 2.14 1.62
C ASN A 7 -18.82 0.89 2.40
N THR A 8 -18.01 0.43 3.35
CA THR A 8 -18.29 -0.67 4.26
C THR A 8 -18.44 -0.13 5.68
N SER A 9 -19.27 -0.78 6.50
CA SER A 9 -19.43 -0.41 7.92
C SER A 9 -18.12 -0.59 8.69
N LYS A 10 -17.89 0.23 9.72
CA LYS A 10 -16.72 0.17 10.60
C LYS A 10 -16.56 -1.21 11.25
N GLU A 11 -17.65 -1.85 11.65
CA GLU A 11 -17.65 -3.18 12.27
C GLU A 11 -17.25 -4.29 11.27
N MET A 12 -17.50 -4.08 9.97
CA MET A 12 -17.15 -5.05 8.92
C MET A 12 -15.75 -4.82 8.35
N THR A 13 -15.15 -3.66 8.64
CA THR A 13 -13.84 -3.23 8.12
C THR A 13 -12.74 -3.34 9.18
N ALA A 14 -13.13 -3.49 10.44
CA ALA A 14 -12.23 -3.61 11.58
C ALA A 14 -11.26 -4.80 11.45
N TYR A 15 -10.09 -4.65 12.05
CA TYR A 15 -9.25 -5.79 12.37
C TYR A 15 -9.96 -6.57 13.48
N SER A 16 -9.93 -7.90 13.40
CA SER A 16 -10.74 -8.79 14.25
C SER A 16 -10.47 -8.64 15.74
N ASP A 17 -9.28 -8.16 16.11
CA ASP A 17 -8.78 -7.98 17.47
C ASP A 17 -8.69 -6.50 17.90
N PHE A 18 -9.06 -5.56 17.03
CA PHE A 18 -8.94 -4.13 17.30
C PHE A 18 -10.15 -3.36 16.74
N PRO A 19 -11.25 -3.26 17.51
CA PRO A 19 -12.45 -2.56 17.06
C PRO A 19 -12.23 -1.04 16.98
N PRO A 20 -12.85 -0.33 16.01
CA PRO A 20 -12.84 1.12 15.96
C PRO A 20 -13.54 1.75 17.18
N GLU A 21 -13.19 3.00 17.51
CA GLU A 21 -13.81 3.69 18.66
C GLU A 21 -15.34 3.79 18.50
N PRO A 22 -16.12 3.70 19.59
CA PRO A 22 -17.57 3.84 19.52
C PRO A 22 -18.05 5.16 18.89
N SER A 23 -17.29 6.23 19.08
CA SER A 23 -17.56 7.58 18.57
C SER A 23 -17.32 7.74 17.06
N MET A 24 -16.52 6.88 16.42
CA MET A 24 -16.28 6.94 14.98
C MET A 24 -17.56 6.64 14.20
N ALA A 25 -17.77 7.34 13.08
CA ALA A 25 -18.91 7.10 12.21
C ALA A 25 -18.92 5.66 11.66
N ASN A 26 -20.10 5.06 11.49
CA ASN A 26 -20.24 3.74 10.86
C ASN A 26 -19.60 3.71 9.46
N PHE A 27 -19.67 4.81 8.73
CA PHE A 27 -18.97 5.02 7.48
C PHE A 27 -17.98 6.16 7.68
N MET A 28 -16.75 5.81 8.06
CA MET A 28 -15.68 6.73 8.39
C MET A 28 -15.21 7.55 7.18
N HIS A 29 -14.96 8.84 7.40
CA HIS A 29 -14.18 9.63 6.44
C HIS A 29 -12.74 9.08 6.35
N ASN A 30 -12.07 9.26 5.20
CA ASN A 30 -10.70 8.74 5.00
C ASN A 30 -9.70 9.17 6.08
N SER A 31 -9.88 10.35 6.68
CA SER A 31 -9.04 10.81 7.80
C SER A 31 -9.27 10.02 9.09
N GLU A 32 -10.51 9.61 9.36
CA GLU A 32 -10.84 8.75 10.50
C GLU A 32 -10.33 7.33 10.29
N MET A 33 -10.47 6.79 9.07
CA MET A 33 -9.87 5.50 8.72
C MET A 33 -8.34 5.52 8.87
N TYR A 34 -7.69 6.59 8.43
CA TYR A 34 -6.25 6.74 8.63
C TYR A 34 -5.90 6.76 10.12
N ARG A 35 -6.63 7.52 10.94
CA ARG A 35 -6.44 7.55 12.40
C ARG A 35 -6.59 6.16 13.02
N TYR A 36 -7.58 5.39 12.59
CA TYR A 36 -7.80 4.02 13.03
C TYR A 36 -6.60 3.11 12.68
N LEU A 37 -6.14 3.14 11.42
CA LEU A 37 -4.98 2.35 10.97
C LEU A 37 -3.68 2.76 11.68
N ASP A 38 -3.47 4.05 11.90
CA ASP A 38 -2.29 4.56 12.62
C ASP A 38 -2.32 4.13 14.10
N SER A 39 -3.49 4.19 14.74
CA SER A 39 -3.69 3.71 16.11
C SER A 39 -3.47 2.21 16.25
N TYR A 40 -3.88 1.41 15.25
CA TYR A 40 -3.59 -0.02 15.20
C TYR A 40 -2.08 -0.28 15.13
N ALA A 41 -1.37 0.47 14.28
CA ALA A 41 0.08 0.36 14.15
C ALA A 41 0.81 0.74 15.46
N ASP A 42 0.31 1.73 16.19
CA ASP A 42 0.83 2.08 17.52
C ASP A 42 0.51 1.03 18.58
N HIS A 43 -0.73 0.53 18.62
CA HIS A 43 -1.19 -0.44 19.61
C HIS A 43 -0.35 -1.74 19.57
N HIS A 44 -0.01 -2.21 18.36
CA HIS A 44 0.79 -3.42 18.16
C HIS A 44 2.30 -3.14 17.95
N ASP A 45 2.74 -1.90 18.16
CA ASP A 45 4.15 -1.48 18.02
C ASP A 45 4.76 -1.90 16.65
N LEU A 46 3.99 -1.72 15.59
CA LEU A 46 4.36 -2.12 14.22
C LEU A 46 5.28 -1.10 13.54
N LYS A 47 5.20 0.17 13.95
CA LYS A 47 5.95 1.27 13.30
C LYS A 47 7.47 1.05 13.34
N LYS A 48 8.00 0.35 14.35
CA LYS A 48 9.43 0.02 14.46
C LYS A 48 9.96 -0.89 13.35
N TYR A 49 9.08 -1.64 12.68
CA TYR A 49 9.44 -2.51 11.56
C TYR A 49 9.30 -1.83 10.19
N ILE A 50 8.84 -0.58 10.16
CA ILE A 50 8.54 0.14 8.92
C ILE A 50 9.65 1.15 8.63
N ASN A 51 10.38 0.90 7.55
CA ASN A 51 11.30 1.88 6.98
C ASN A 51 10.54 2.82 6.03
N PHE A 52 10.06 3.95 6.55
CA PHE A 52 9.43 4.99 5.73
C PHE A 52 10.42 5.59 4.73
N ASN A 53 9.90 6.14 3.62
CA ASN A 53 10.71 6.70 2.53
C ASN A 53 11.69 5.70 1.91
N HIS A 54 11.36 4.40 1.91
CA HIS A 54 12.14 3.36 1.23
C HIS A 54 11.34 2.78 0.08
N LYS A 55 11.81 2.99 -1.14
CA LYS A 55 11.18 2.48 -2.36
C LYS A 55 11.81 1.16 -2.75
N VAL A 56 11.06 0.07 -2.69
CA VAL A 56 11.50 -1.21 -3.25
C VAL A 56 11.58 -1.11 -4.78
N LEU A 57 12.75 -1.42 -5.33
CA LEU A 57 13.07 -1.33 -6.76
C LEU A 57 13.00 -2.70 -7.46
N ASN A 58 13.48 -3.75 -6.80
CA ASN A 58 13.52 -5.10 -7.35
C ASN A 58 13.40 -6.14 -6.24
N ILE A 59 12.77 -7.26 -6.57
CA ILE A 59 12.69 -8.44 -5.70
C ILE A 59 13.03 -9.65 -6.56
N GLU A 60 14.09 -10.36 -6.20
CA GLU A 60 14.57 -11.52 -6.95
C GLU A 60 14.97 -12.66 -6.02
N ARG A 61 14.89 -13.89 -6.52
CA ARG A 61 15.39 -15.06 -5.80
C ARG A 61 16.92 -15.02 -5.75
N THR A 62 17.53 -15.40 -4.64
CA THR A 62 18.99 -15.56 -4.58
C THR A 62 19.47 -16.70 -5.48
N GLY A 63 20.76 -16.71 -5.83
CA GLY A 63 21.34 -17.76 -6.67
C GLY A 63 21.25 -19.17 -6.07
N ASP A 64 21.21 -19.26 -4.74
CA ASP A 64 21.09 -20.49 -3.96
C ASP A 64 19.66 -20.77 -3.47
N TYR A 65 18.65 -20.07 -3.99
CA TYR A 65 17.25 -20.14 -3.56
C TYR A 65 16.71 -21.56 -3.42
N LYS A 66 17.10 -22.50 -4.30
CA LYS A 66 16.62 -23.89 -4.22
C LYS A 66 17.03 -24.58 -2.91
N LYS A 67 18.07 -24.10 -2.24
CA LYS A 67 18.56 -24.60 -0.96
C LYS A 67 18.05 -23.76 0.22
N THR A 68 17.99 -22.44 0.06
CA THR A 68 17.74 -21.50 1.16
C THR A 68 16.32 -20.93 1.18
N GLY A 69 15.67 -20.79 0.02
CA GLY A 69 14.39 -20.09 -0.13
C GLY A 69 14.50 -18.56 -0.04
N HIS A 70 15.71 -18.00 0.00
CA HIS A 70 15.91 -16.59 0.31
C HIS A 70 15.67 -15.65 -0.88
N TRP A 71 15.17 -14.46 -0.57
CA TRP A 71 14.93 -13.39 -1.54
C TRP A 71 15.92 -12.26 -1.33
N LYS A 72 16.41 -11.67 -2.43
CA LYS A 72 17.14 -10.41 -2.42
C LYS A 72 16.18 -9.28 -2.79
N VAL A 73 16.10 -8.28 -1.93
CA VAL A 73 15.29 -7.08 -2.13
C VAL A 73 16.22 -5.89 -2.31
N THR A 74 16.12 -5.24 -3.46
CA THR A 74 16.83 -3.99 -3.76
C THR A 74 15.89 -2.82 -3.52
N TYR A 75 16.36 -1.80 -2.81
CA TYR A 75 15.55 -0.63 -2.47
C TYR A 75 16.38 0.66 -2.58
N GLU A 76 15.67 1.78 -2.68
CA GLU A 76 16.22 3.14 -2.63
C GLU A 76 15.72 3.82 -1.37
N ASN A 77 16.62 4.35 -0.55
CA ASN A 77 16.26 5.02 0.70
C ASN A 77 15.83 6.48 0.47
N GLY A 78 15.42 7.17 1.54
CA GLY A 78 14.86 8.52 1.45
C GLY A 78 15.84 9.61 0.97
N VAL A 79 17.14 9.30 0.89
CA VAL A 79 18.18 10.21 0.35
C VAL A 79 18.63 9.80 -1.05
N GLY A 80 18.02 8.77 -1.66
CA GLY A 80 18.30 8.33 -3.02
C GLY A 80 19.41 7.27 -3.14
N ASN A 81 19.94 6.77 -2.03
CA ASN A 81 20.95 5.70 -2.07
C ASN A 81 20.27 4.36 -2.32
N LYS A 82 20.88 3.55 -3.19
CA LYS A 82 20.41 2.19 -3.51
C LYS A 82 21.19 1.17 -2.69
N ASP A 83 20.47 0.23 -2.11
CA ASP A 83 21.04 -0.89 -1.35
C ASP A 83 20.25 -2.18 -1.62
N SER A 84 20.74 -3.31 -1.12
CA SER A 84 20.06 -4.60 -1.21
C SER A 84 20.25 -5.43 0.07
N GLN A 85 19.19 -6.14 0.46
CA GLN A 85 19.21 -7.02 1.61
C GLN A 85 18.54 -8.36 1.29
N THR A 86 19.02 -9.42 1.92
CA THR A 86 18.47 -10.77 1.81
C THR A 86 17.46 -11.04 2.93
N PHE A 87 16.33 -11.65 2.58
CA PHE A 87 15.21 -11.97 3.47
C PHE A 87 14.77 -13.43 3.27
N ASP A 88 14.26 -14.05 4.33
CA ASP A 88 13.79 -15.44 4.29
C ASP A 88 12.43 -15.56 3.56
N GLY A 89 11.67 -14.47 3.52
CA GLY A 89 10.38 -14.39 2.85
C GLY A 89 10.01 -12.96 2.48
N VAL A 90 9.05 -12.81 1.57
CA VAL A 90 8.56 -11.51 1.10
C VAL A 90 7.03 -11.54 1.06
N LEU A 91 6.40 -10.52 1.65
CA LEU A 91 4.97 -10.25 1.55
C LEU A 91 4.75 -9.03 0.67
N LEU A 92 3.94 -9.17 -0.38
CA LEU A 92 3.62 -8.06 -1.27
C LEU A 92 2.33 -7.37 -0.82
N CYS A 93 2.46 -6.13 -0.33
CA CYS A 93 1.35 -5.33 0.20
C CYS A 93 1.10 -4.03 -0.59
N CYS A 94 1.52 -3.98 -1.86
CA CYS A 94 1.56 -2.75 -2.66
C CYS A 94 0.19 -2.17 -3.06
N GLY A 95 -0.92 -2.87 -2.78
CA GLY A 95 -2.24 -2.52 -3.28
C GLY A 95 -2.38 -2.68 -4.81
N HIS A 96 -3.59 -2.47 -5.33
CA HIS A 96 -3.90 -2.69 -6.75
C HIS A 96 -4.61 -1.50 -7.42
N HIS A 97 -4.87 -0.42 -6.69
CA HIS A 97 -5.61 0.74 -7.20
C HIS A 97 -4.73 1.92 -7.65
N ALA A 98 -3.41 1.79 -7.52
CA ALA A 98 -2.50 2.91 -7.76
C ALA A 98 -2.19 3.21 -9.24
N LEU A 99 -2.30 2.19 -10.11
CA LEU A 99 -2.11 2.34 -11.55
C LEU A 99 -3.48 2.42 -12.23
N PRO A 100 -3.81 3.55 -12.89
CA PRO A 100 -5.09 3.67 -13.56
C PRO A 100 -5.13 2.73 -14.77
N ARG A 101 -6.17 1.89 -14.84
CA ARG A 101 -6.44 1.07 -16.03
C ARG A 101 -7.12 1.93 -17.09
N MET A 102 -6.34 2.38 -18.06
CA MET A 102 -6.88 3.11 -19.20
C MET A 102 -7.45 2.14 -20.24
N PRO A 103 -8.65 2.39 -20.78
CA PRO A 103 -9.14 1.62 -21.92
C PRO A 103 -8.25 1.85 -23.15
N THR A 104 -8.22 0.87 -24.04
CA THR A 104 -7.66 1.01 -25.38
C THR A 104 -8.37 2.16 -26.11
N PRO A 105 -7.66 2.94 -26.94
CA PRO A 105 -8.30 4.00 -27.71
C PRO A 105 -9.49 3.49 -28.52
N TRP A 106 -10.60 4.22 -28.50
CA TRP A 106 -11.82 3.85 -29.24
C TRP A 106 -12.09 4.79 -30.43
N PRO A 107 -12.79 4.32 -31.48
CA PRO A 107 -13.07 5.13 -32.66
C PRO A 107 -13.77 6.46 -32.31
N GLY A 108 -13.24 7.57 -32.81
CA GLY A 108 -13.78 8.91 -32.59
C GLY A 108 -13.40 9.55 -31.25
N GLN A 109 -12.62 8.87 -30.39
CA GLN A 109 -12.09 9.45 -29.15
C GLN A 109 -11.23 10.70 -29.42
N ASP A 110 -10.48 10.69 -30.52
CA ASP A 110 -9.64 11.79 -31.01
C ASP A 110 -10.45 13.02 -31.45
N ARG A 111 -11.73 12.83 -31.82
CA ARG A 111 -12.64 13.91 -32.25
C ARG A 111 -13.32 14.61 -31.07
N PHE A 112 -13.23 14.05 -29.86
CA PHE A 112 -13.80 14.63 -28.66
C PHE A 112 -13.05 15.91 -28.28
N ARG A 113 -13.73 17.06 -28.32
CA ARG A 113 -13.15 18.38 -28.00
C ARG A 113 -13.20 18.75 -26.52
N GLY A 114 -13.85 17.92 -25.69
CA GLY A 114 -13.93 18.13 -24.25
C GLY A 114 -12.68 17.65 -23.51
N ARG A 115 -12.62 17.92 -22.21
CA ARG A 115 -11.54 17.44 -21.34
C ARG A 115 -11.84 16.02 -20.86
N GLY A 116 -10.98 15.06 -21.24
CA GLY A 116 -10.96 13.73 -20.62
C GLY A 116 -10.38 13.80 -19.21
N VAL A 117 -11.01 13.13 -18.25
CA VAL A 117 -10.55 13.08 -16.85
C VAL A 117 -10.14 11.66 -16.51
N LYS A 118 -8.99 11.52 -15.84
CA LYS A 118 -8.50 10.25 -15.26
C LYS A 118 -8.68 10.31 -13.75
N VAL A 119 -9.17 9.23 -13.15
CA VAL A 119 -9.27 9.09 -11.70
C VAL A 119 -8.22 8.09 -11.23
N ASN A 120 -7.47 8.44 -10.18
CA ASN A 120 -6.47 7.55 -9.57
C ASN A 120 -6.67 7.49 -8.04
N LEU A 121 -6.49 6.31 -7.45
CA LEU A 121 -6.68 6.03 -6.03
C LEU A 121 -5.43 5.29 -5.52
N ALA A 122 -4.36 6.02 -5.19
CA ALA A 122 -3.10 5.40 -4.77
C ALA A 122 -2.77 5.64 -3.29
N VAL A 123 -2.45 4.57 -2.56
CA VAL A 123 -1.69 4.53 -1.29
C VAL A 123 -0.83 3.26 -1.35
N HIS A 124 0.47 3.34 -1.06
CA HIS A 124 1.39 2.19 -1.07
C HIS A 124 2.08 2.03 0.28
N VAL A 125 2.15 0.79 0.77
CA VAL A 125 3.07 0.38 1.83
C VAL A 125 3.65 -0.98 1.41
N ALA A 126 4.96 -1.08 1.30
CA ALA A 126 5.64 -2.38 1.15
C ALA A 126 6.17 -2.79 2.52
N VAL A 127 5.79 -3.97 3.00
CA VAL A 127 6.31 -4.52 4.24
C VAL A 127 7.28 -5.64 3.88
N ALA A 128 8.57 -5.38 4.06
CA ALA A 128 9.56 -6.45 4.16
C ALA A 128 9.61 -6.87 5.63
N VAL A 129 9.61 -8.17 5.90
CA VAL A 129 9.75 -8.70 7.26
C VAL A 129 11.23 -9.00 7.49
N PRO A 130 12.00 -8.12 8.17
CA PRO A 130 13.32 -8.49 8.63
C PRO A 130 13.23 -9.52 9.77
N ARG A 131 14.33 -10.23 10.01
CA ARG A 131 14.51 -11.16 11.13
C ARG A 131 14.21 -10.52 12.49
#